data_AF-A0AAD7D6N0-F1
#
_entry.id   AF-A0AAD7D6N0-F1
#
_cell.length_a   1.000
_cell.length_b   1.000
_cell.length_c   1.000
_cell.angle_alpha   90.00
_cell.angle_beta   90.00
_cell.angle_gamma   90.00
#
_symmetry.space_group_name_H-M   'P 1'
#
loop_
_entity.id
_entity.type
_entity.pdbx_description
1 polymer ?
#
loop_
_entity_poly.entity_id
_entity_poly.type
_entity_poly.pdbx_seq_one_letter_code
_entity_poly.pdbx_strand_id
1 'polypeptide(L)'
;ITNYTSQGKSRPWNVVELANLKTHISYYVALFCGITAEGTVIVQGLNVSKITSGISGYLRQELRELEILDELTRLRCEGLLPPSVTGLYRRQLI
;
A
#
# COMPACT_ATOMS: atom_id res chain seq x y z
N ILE A 1 2.55 19.78 7.49
CA ILE A 1 3.37 18.56 7.28
C ILE A 1 3.00 18.04 5.89
N THR A 2 3.99 17.72 5.07
CA THR A 2 3.75 17.15 3.73
C THR A 2 3.22 15.73 3.84
N ASN A 3 2.50 15.23 2.84
CA ASN A 3 2.05 13.83 2.79
C ASN A 3 3.22 12.84 3.03
N TYR A 4 4.40 13.10 2.47
CA TYR A 4 5.59 12.29 2.70
C TYR A 4 6.00 12.23 4.18
N THR A 5 6.01 13.37 4.87
CA THR A 5 6.42 13.48 6.28
C THR A 5 5.31 13.10 7.27
N SER A 6 4.12 12.77 6.77
CA SER A 6 2.98 12.28 7.55
C SER A 6 2.91 10.76 7.67
N GLN A 7 3.67 10.02 6.85
CA GLN A 7 3.68 8.56 6.90
C GLN A 7 3.97 8.03 8.32
N GLY A 8 3.10 7.11 8.79
CA GLY A 8 3.22 6.49 10.11
C GLY A 8 2.75 7.35 11.29
N LYS A 9 2.14 8.51 11.06
CA LYS A 9 1.60 9.39 12.11
C LYS A 9 0.08 9.33 12.16
N SER A 10 -0.46 9.12 13.36
CA SER A 10 -1.91 9.19 13.61
C SER A 10 -2.32 10.58 14.11
N ARG A 11 -3.47 11.07 13.67
CA ARG A 11 -4.00 12.39 14.01
C ARG A 11 -5.49 12.30 14.37
N PRO A 12 -5.90 12.84 15.52
CA PRO A 12 -7.31 12.94 15.86
C PRO A 12 -8.04 13.93 14.95
N TRP A 13 -7.38 15.02 14.55
CA TRP A 13 -7.87 15.99 13.57
C TRP A 13 -6.95 16.00 12.35
N ASN A 14 -7.44 15.48 11.23
CA ASN A 14 -6.70 15.30 9.99
C ASN A 14 -7.22 16.23 8.89
N VAL A 15 -6.69 17.45 8.88
CA VAL A 15 -6.95 18.42 7.81
C VAL A 15 -6.00 18.14 6.66
N VAL A 16 -6.55 17.76 5.50
CA VAL A 16 -5.78 17.31 4.32
C VAL A 16 -6.12 18.09 3.06
N GLU A 17 -5.09 18.29 2.24
CA GLU A 17 -5.16 18.93 0.94
C GLU A 17 -4.87 17.89 -0.15
N LEU A 18 -5.88 17.54 -0.96
CA LEU A 18 -5.80 16.43 -1.91
C LEU A 18 -5.58 16.88 -3.37
N ALA A 19 -5.87 18.14 -3.69
CA ALA A 19 -5.88 18.63 -5.07
C ALA A 19 -4.53 18.50 -5.79
N ASN A 20 -3.43 18.69 -5.04
CA ASN A 20 -2.06 18.66 -5.58
C ASN A 20 -1.37 17.29 -5.47
N LEU A 21 -2.06 16.26 -4.99
CA LEU A 21 -1.48 14.92 -4.83
C LEU A 21 -1.43 14.18 -6.17
N LYS A 22 -0.26 13.62 -6.50
CA LYS A 22 0.02 13.07 -7.83
C LYS A 22 -0.46 11.62 -8.01
N THR A 23 -0.43 10.82 -6.95
CA THR A 23 -0.62 9.36 -7.01
C THR A 23 -1.69 8.88 -6.02
N HIS A 24 -2.29 7.73 -6.32
CA HIS A 24 -3.22 7.04 -5.43
C HIS A 24 -2.60 6.75 -4.05
N ILE A 25 -1.31 6.39 -4.01
CA ILE A 25 -0.56 6.17 -2.75
C ILE A 25 -0.51 7.44 -1.92
N SER A 26 -0.33 8.61 -2.56
CA SER A 26 -0.30 9.88 -1.84
C SER A 26 -1.64 10.18 -1.17
N TYR A 27 -2.74 9.88 -1.85
CA TYR A 27 -4.10 9.99 -1.29
C TYR A 27 -4.27 9.05 -0.10
N TYR A 28 -3.87 7.78 -0.26
CA TYR A 28 -3.92 6.79 0.81
C TYR A 28 -3.15 7.28 2.05
N VAL A 29 -1.90 7.69 1.92
CA VAL A 29 -1.08 8.15 3.06
C VAL A 29 -1.70 9.38 3.73
N ALA A 30 -2.17 10.36 2.96
CA ALA A 30 -2.78 11.57 3.52
C ALA A 30 -4.05 11.25 4.33
N LEU A 31 -4.92 10.39 3.81
CA LEU A 31 -6.17 10.00 4.46
C LEU A 31 -5.93 9.09 5.66
N PHE A 32 -5.02 8.13 5.54
CA PHE A 32 -4.74 7.12 6.57
C PHE A 32 -4.04 7.68 7.82
N CYS A 33 -3.62 8.94 7.79
CA CYS A 33 -3.17 9.64 9.00
C CYS A 33 -4.34 10.00 9.94
N GLY A 34 -5.58 10.03 9.46
CA GLY A 34 -6.77 10.31 10.27
C GLY A 34 -7.23 9.07 11.03
N ILE A 35 -7.57 9.24 12.31
CA ILE A 35 -8.07 8.14 13.16
C ILE A 35 -9.54 7.85 12.86
N THR A 36 -10.33 8.88 12.54
CA THR A 36 -11.76 8.77 12.23
C THR A 36 -12.12 9.59 11.00
N ALA A 37 -13.23 9.24 10.35
CA ALA A 37 -13.78 10.02 9.25
C ALA A 37 -14.28 11.39 9.71
N GLU A 38 -14.92 11.46 10.89
CA GLU A 38 -15.38 12.71 11.50
C GLU A 38 -14.23 13.68 11.79
N GLY A 39 -13.08 13.14 12.23
CA GLY A 39 -11.88 13.93 12.47
C GLY A 39 -11.15 14.36 11.19
N THR A 40 -11.58 13.92 10.01
CA THR A 40 -10.88 14.18 8.74
C THR A 40 -11.59 15.24 7.91
N VAL A 41 -10.88 16.32 7.59
CA VAL A 41 -11.41 17.46 6.81
C VAL A 41 -10.60 17.60 5.51
N ILE A 42 -11.29 17.62 4.37
CA ILE A 42 -10.67 17.78 3.04
C ILE A 42 -10.85 19.23 2.58
N VAL A 43 -9.74 19.95 2.40
CA VAL A 43 -9.75 21.42 2.24
C VAL A 43 -9.90 21.87 0.77
N GLN A 44 -9.53 21.05 -0.22
CA GLN A 44 -9.87 21.27 -1.63
C GLN A 44 -10.18 19.95 -2.33
N GLY A 45 -10.85 20.06 -3.49
CA GLY A 45 -11.55 18.99 -4.18
C GLY A 45 -10.81 17.66 -4.33
N LEU A 46 -11.59 16.59 -4.33
CA LEU A 46 -11.17 15.21 -4.52
C LEU A 46 -11.10 14.88 -6.02
N ASN A 47 -9.95 14.46 -6.53
CA ASN A 47 -9.90 13.84 -7.85
C ASN A 47 -10.21 12.34 -7.72
N VAL A 48 -11.49 11.98 -7.91
CA VAL A 48 -11.98 10.60 -7.77
C VAL A 48 -11.20 9.61 -8.65
N SER A 49 -10.78 10.04 -9.84
CA SER A 49 -10.00 9.17 -10.74
C SER A 49 -8.68 8.71 -10.12
N LYS A 50 -8.08 9.48 -9.22
CA LYS A 50 -6.85 9.09 -8.50
C LYS A 50 -7.08 7.92 -7.54
N ILE A 51 -8.32 7.65 -7.15
CA ILE A 51 -8.69 6.51 -6.31
C ILE A 51 -9.24 5.36 -7.16
N THR A 52 -10.04 5.66 -8.19
CA THR A 52 -10.78 4.66 -8.96
C THR A 52 -10.05 4.12 -10.20
N SER A 53 -8.98 4.77 -10.67
CA SER A 53 -8.22 4.33 -11.86
C SER A 53 -7.38 3.06 -11.64
N GLY A 54 -7.42 2.49 -10.43
CA GLY A 54 -6.72 1.26 -10.09
C GLY A 54 -5.23 1.45 -9.82
N ILE A 55 -4.58 0.33 -9.56
CA ILE A 55 -3.17 0.25 -9.15
C ILE A 55 -2.24 0.26 -10.37
N SER A 56 -1.04 0.84 -10.25
CA SER A 56 -0.05 0.82 -11.34
C SER A 56 0.39 -0.62 -11.65
N GLY A 57 0.78 -0.89 -12.89
CA GLY A 57 1.22 -2.24 -13.32
C GLY A 57 2.36 -2.78 -12.45
N TYR A 58 3.36 -1.94 -12.16
CA TYR A 58 4.47 -2.28 -11.28
C TYR A 58 4.01 -2.67 -9.86
N LEU A 59 3.10 -1.90 -9.25
CA LEU A 59 2.63 -2.20 -7.89
C LEU A 59 1.73 -3.45 -7.87
N ARG A 60 0.97 -3.72 -8.93
CA ARG A 60 0.24 -5.00 -9.07
C ARG A 60 1.21 -6.19 -9.12
N GLN A 61 2.32 -6.06 -9.84
CA GLN A 61 3.35 -7.10 -9.91
C GLN A 61 3.97 -7.33 -8.53
N GLU A 62 4.34 -6.27 -7.82
CA GLU A 62 4.91 -6.38 -6.47
C GLU A 62 3.96 -7.09 -5.50
N LEU A 63 2.67 -6.72 -5.50
CA LEU A 63 1.65 -7.38 -4.66
C LEU A 63 1.49 -8.86 -4.99
N ARG A 64 1.45 -9.21 -6.29
CA ARG A 64 1.38 -10.60 -6.73
C ARG A 64 2.59 -11.40 -6.29
N GLU A 65 3.80 -10.83 -6.41
CA GLU A 65 5.03 -11.49 -5.98
C GLU A 65 5.02 -11.72 -4.45
N LEU A 66 4.49 -10.79 -3.67
CA LEU A 66 4.31 -10.97 -2.22
C LEU A 66 3.33 -12.11 -1.89
N GLU A 67 2.20 -12.21 -2.60
CA GLU A 67 1.26 -13.33 -2.42
C GLU A 67 1.91 -14.69 -2.74
N ILE A 68 2.71 -14.76 -3.81
CA ILE A 68 3.45 -15.97 -4.16
C ILE A 68 4.47 -16.31 -3.07
N LEU A 69 5.20 -15.32 -2.53
CA LEU A 69 6.15 -15.54 -1.45
C LEU A 69 5.48 -16.01 -0.16
N ASP A 70 4.30 -15.50 0.16
CA ASP A 70 3.52 -15.92 1.32
C ASP A 70 3.09 -17.38 1.19
N GLU A 71 2.58 -17.76 0.02
CA GLU A 71 2.19 -19.15 -0.26
C GLU A 71 3.39 -20.12 -0.24
N LEU A 72 4.53 -19.72 -0.80
CA LEU A 72 5.77 -20.48 -0.71
C LEU A 72 6.22 -20.66 0.75
N THR A 73 6.06 -19.63 1.58
CA THR A 73 6.38 -19.68 3.00
C THR A 73 5.45 -20.65 3.73
N ARG A 74 4.14 -20.59 3.45
CA ARG A 74 3.14 -21.54 3.98
C ARG A 74 3.49 -22.97 3.64
N LEU A 75 3.73 -23.28 2.35
CA LEU A 75 4.09 -24.62 1.88
C LEU A 75 5.39 -25.13 2.50
N ARG A 76 6.38 -24.24 2.72
CA ARG A 76 7.64 -24.59 3.39
C ARG A 76 7.41 -24.98 4.85
N CYS A 77 6.58 -24.21 5.57
CA CYS A 77 6.22 -24.52 6.96
C CYS A 77 5.43 -25.82 7.08
N GLU A 78 4.59 -26.14 6.11
CA GLU A 78 3.80 -27.38 6.05
C GLU A 78 4.61 -28.59 5.56
N GLY A 79 5.85 -28.39 5.10
CA GLY A 79 6.68 -29.45 4.52
C GLY A 79 6.17 -29.96 3.16
N LEU A 80 5.29 -29.22 2.51
CA LEU A 80 4.69 -29.54 1.21
C LEU A 80 5.44 -28.91 0.04
N LEU A 81 6.39 -28.01 0.30
CA LEU A 81 7.14 -27.35 -0.74
C LEU A 81 8.10 -28.33 -1.45
N PRO A 82 8.07 -28.41 -2.80
CA PRO A 82 8.98 -29.27 -3.53
C PRO A 82 10.46 -28.96 -3.23
N PRO A 83 11.33 -29.98 -3.06
CA PRO A 83 12.73 -29.77 -2.75
C PRO A 83 13.54 -29.10 -3.87
N SER A 84 12.98 -29.03 -5.09
CA SER A 84 13.56 -28.26 -6.20
C SER A 84 13.46 -26.74 -5.99
N VAL A 85 12.52 -26.28 -5.16
CA VAL A 85 12.31 -24.85 -4.88
C VAL A 85 13.18 -24.45 -3.68
N THR A 86 14.40 -24.00 -3.97
CA THR A 86 15.40 -23.59 -2.98
C THR A 86 15.80 -22.13 -3.16
N GLY A 87 16.04 -21.44 -2.06
CA GLY A 87 16.34 -20.01 -2.10
C GLY A 87 15.94 -19.31 -0.80
N LEU A 88 16.66 -18.23 -0.52
CA LEU A 88 16.40 -17.31 0.60
C LEU A 88 15.76 -16.01 0.12
N TYR A 89 16.06 -15.61 -1.11
CA TYR A 89 15.63 -14.33 -1.66
C TYR A 89 14.59 -14.50 -2.76
N ARG A 90 13.70 -13.52 -2.88
CA ARG A 90 12.64 -13.47 -3.91
C ARG A 90 13.13 -13.87 -5.30
N ARG A 91 14.23 -13.26 -5.76
CA ARG A 91 14.82 -13.49 -7.10
C ARG A 91 15.18 -14.97 -7.36
N GLN A 92 15.42 -15.75 -6.33
CA GLN A 92 15.74 -17.18 -6.46
C GLN A 92 14.48 -18.05 -6.52
N LEU A 93 13.37 -17.55 -5.99
CA LEU A 93 12.11 -18.27 -5.84
C LEU A 93 11.11 -17.93 -6.96
N ILE A 94 11.17 -16.72 -7.51
CA ILE A 94 10.28 -16.15 -8.54
C ILE A 94 11.07 -15.19 -9.44
#